data_AF-A0AAJ0HN37-F1
#
_entry.id   AF-A0AAJ0HN37-F1
#
_cell.length_a   1.000
_cell.length_b   1.000
_cell.length_c   1.000
_cell.angle_alpha   90.00
_cell.angle_beta   90.00
_cell.angle_gamma   90.00
#
_symmetry.space_group_name_H-M   'P 1'
#
loop_
_entity.id
_entity.type
_entity.pdbx_description
1 polymer ?
#
loop_
_entity_poly.entity_id
_entity_poly.type
_entity_poly.pdbx_seq_one_letter_code
_entity_poly.pdbx_strand_id
1 'polypeptide(L)' 'MHLFNIMLVAATAALMSPTLACKCKSGSYNAVDATRSCCGFAGGSFYLDDCTYTTLPSGGTNSFKDCCGRQSYASDC' A
#
# COMPACT_ATOMS: atom_id res chain seq x y z
N MET A 1 28.04 -35.98 26.56
CA MET A 1 28.37 -34.53 26.60
C MET A 1 28.61 -34.08 25.17
N HIS A 2 28.22 -32.84 24.86
CA HIS A 2 28.17 -32.16 23.56
C HIS A 2 26.86 -32.40 22.79
N LEU A 3 25.78 -31.72 23.20
CA LEU A 3 25.47 -30.29 22.95
C LEU A 3 25.18 -30.04 21.47
N PHE A 4 23.91 -29.70 21.23
CA PHE A 4 23.42 -28.67 20.32
C PHE A 4 24.14 -28.53 18.98
N ASN A 5 23.41 -28.73 17.88
CA ASN A 5 23.31 -27.63 16.92
C ASN A 5 21.97 -27.66 16.18
N ILE A 6 21.26 -26.59 16.45
CA ILE A 6 19.98 -26.14 15.94
C ILE A 6 20.09 -26.05 14.41
N MET A 7 19.36 -26.89 13.68
CA MET A 7 19.14 -26.65 12.26
C MET A 7 18.04 -25.59 12.14
N LEU A 8 18.47 -24.33 12.00
CA LEU A 8 17.59 -23.22 11.62
C LEU A 8 16.88 -23.61 10.31
N VAL A 9 15.58 -23.88 10.40
CA VAL A 9 14.70 -23.79 9.23
C VAL A 9 14.57 -22.30 8.94
N ALA A 10 15.38 -21.81 8.02
CA ALA A 10 15.20 -20.49 7.45
C ALA A 10 13.89 -20.51 6.66
N ALA A 11 12.82 -20.05 7.31
CA ALA A 11 11.60 -19.66 6.63
C ALA A 11 11.96 -18.43 5.78
N THR A 12 12.38 -18.66 4.53
CA THR A 12 12.31 -17.63 3.51
C THR A 12 10.83 -17.43 3.21
N ALA A 13 10.16 -16.64 4.05
CA ALA A 13 8.93 -16.00 3.65
C ALA A 13 9.28 -15.24 2.37
N ALA A 14 8.84 -15.78 1.23
CA ALA A 14 8.93 -15.10 -0.03
C ALA A 14 8.37 -13.70 0.22
N LEU A 15 9.24 -12.71 0.14
CA LEU A 15 8.86 -11.31 0.03
C LEU A 15 8.06 -11.24 -1.27
N MET A 16 6.78 -11.62 -1.21
CA MET A 16 5.79 -11.11 -2.13
C MET A 16 5.97 -9.62 -1.96
N SER A 17 6.66 -8.98 -2.91
CA SER A 17 6.70 -7.54 -2.98
C SER A 17 5.24 -7.17 -2.89
N PRO A 18 4.76 -6.50 -1.82
CA PRO A 18 3.45 -5.90 -1.92
C PRO A 18 3.63 -5.04 -3.17
N THR A 19 2.89 -5.33 -4.24
CA THR A 19 2.64 -4.30 -5.24
C THR A 19 2.11 -3.16 -4.38
N LEU A 20 2.97 -2.18 -4.05
CA LEU A 20 2.59 -1.14 -3.10
C LEU A 20 1.34 -0.54 -3.75
N ALA A 21 0.23 -0.71 -3.07
CA ALA A 21 -1.07 -0.39 -3.59
C ALA A 21 -1.64 0.57 -2.58
N CYS A 22 -1.87 1.78 -3.05
CA CYS A 22 -2.36 2.89 -2.25
C CYS A 22 -3.89 2.84 -2.24
N LYS A 23 -4.48 2.81 -1.05
CA LYS A 23 -5.93 2.87 -0.81
C LYS A 23 -6.26 3.93 0.22
N CYS A 24 -7.37 4.62 0.00
CA CYS A 24 -8.06 5.36 1.04
C CYS A 24 -8.93 4.39 1.86
N LYS A 25 -8.92 4.53 3.20
CA LYS A 25 -9.61 3.66 4.15
C LYS A 25 -10.49 4.45 5.12
N SER A 26 -11.64 3.88 5.44
CA SER A 26 -12.51 4.32 6.54
C SER A 26 -12.56 3.21 7.57
N GLY A 27 -11.63 3.23 8.54
CA GLY A 27 -11.42 2.09 9.44
C GLY A 27 -10.95 0.86 8.66
N SER A 28 -11.66 -0.25 8.77
CA SER A 28 -11.36 -1.50 8.03
C SER A 28 -11.93 -1.53 6.61
N TYR A 29 -12.72 -0.53 6.21
CA TYR A 29 -13.34 -0.48 4.88
C TYR A 29 -12.44 0.25 3.88
N ASN A 30 -12.30 -0.33 2.68
CA ASN A 30 -11.61 0.31 1.55
C ASN A 30 -12.56 1.27 0.85
N ALA A 31 -12.27 2.57 0.91
CA ALA A 31 -13.01 3.59 0.20
C ALA A 31 -12.56 3.61 -1.28
N VAL A 32 -13.12 2.71 -2.09
CA VAL A 32 -12.73 2.51 -3.49
C VAL A 32 -12.89 3.77 -4.34
N ASP A 33 -14.03 4.46 -4.21
CA ASP A 33 -14.27 5.71 -4.95
C ASP A 33 -13.28 6.82 -4.58
N ALA A 34 -12.97 6.95 -3.29
CA ALA A 34 -11.96 7.89 -2.81
C ALA A 34 -10.57 7.50 -3.29
N THR A 35 -10.23 6.20 -3.27
CA THR A 35 -8.98 5.65 -3.79
C THR A 35 -8.82 5.98 -5.27
N ARG A 36 -9.87 5.77 -6.09
CA ARG A 36 -9.87 6.09 -7.52
C ARG A 36 -9.65 7.58 -7.75
N SER A 37 -10.42 8.41 -7.06
CA SER A 37 -10.32 9.87 -7.15
C SER A 37 -8.91 10.37 -6.77
N CYS A 38 -8.40 9.93 -5.61
CA CYS A 38 -7.10 10.32 -5.11
C CYS A 38 -5.94 9.76 -5.92
N CYS A 39 -6.09 8.59 -6.53
CA CYS A 39 -5.09 8.07 -7.45
C CYS A 39 -4.94 8.95 -8.68
N GLY A 40 -6.06 9.34 -9.30
CA GLY A 40 -6.06 10.26 -10.43
C GLY A 40 -5.51 11.64 -10.05
N PHE A 41 -5.89 12.16 -8.88
CA PHE A 41 -5.36 13.42 -8.36
C PHE A 41 -3.83 13.39 -8.18
N ALA A 42 -3.31 12.27 -7.68
CA ALA A 42 -1.88 12.07 -7.46
C ALA A 42 -1.10 11.72 -8.75
N GLY A 43 -1.78 11.62 -9.90
CA GLY A 43 -1.16 11.27 -11.19
C GLY A 43 -0.83 9.78 -11.34
N GLY A 44 -1.41 8.91 -10.52
CA GLY A 44 -1.23 7.46 -10.58
C GLY A 44 -2.26 6.75 -11.46
N SER A 45 -2.06 5.45 -11.64
CA SER A 45 -2.96 4.55 -12.36
C SER A 45 -3.77 3.69 -11.38
N PHE A 46 -5.08 3.76 -11.51
CA PHE A 46 -6.01 2.96 -10.72
C PHE A 46 -6.32 1.62 -11.42
N TYR A 47 -6.24 0.52 -10.68
CA TYR A 47 -6.48 -0.84 -11.18
C TYR A 47 -7.07 -1.72 -10.07
N LEU A 48 -8.15 -2.46 -10.36
CA LEU A 48 -8.79 -3.42 -9.43
C LEU A 48 -8.94 -2.90 -7.98
N ASP A 49 -9.39 -1.67 -7.80
CA ASP A 49 -9.62 -1.04 -6.49
C ASP A 49 -8.37 -0.55 -5.75
N ASP A 50 -7.26 -0.45 -6.47
CA ASP A 50 -5.98 -0.04 -5.98
C ASP A 50 -5.39 1.11 -6.80
N CYS A 51 -4.73 2.04 -6.11
CA CYS A 51 -3.84 2.95 -6.78
C CYS A 51 -2.44 2.32 -6.87
N THR A 52 -1.96 2.12 -8.08
CA THR A 52 -0.69 1.42 -8.32
C THR A 52 0.47 2.33 -7.91
N TYR A 53 1.14 2.06 -6.78
CA TYR A 53 2.18 2.94 -6.24
C TYR A 53 3.33 3.19 -7.21
N THR A 54 3.74 2.17 -7.98
CA THR A 54 4.83 2.28 -8.96
C THR A 54 4.51 3.24 -10.11
N THR A 55 3.24 3.60 -10.29
CA THR A 55 2.81 4.56 -11.31
C THR A 55 2.70 5.99 -10.78
N LEU A 56 2.82 6.17 -9.45
CA LEU A 56 2.80 7.50 -8.88
C LEU A 56 4.11 8.22 -9.23
N PRO A 57 4.04 9.48 -9.69
CA PRO A 57 5.23 10.31 -9.89
C PRO A 57 5.92 10.60 -8.55
N SER A 58 7.14 11.14 -8.60
CA SER A 58 7.84 11.60 -7.41
C SER A 58 6.97 12.56 -6.58
N GLY A 59 6.69 12.20 -5.33
CA GLY A 59 5.79 12.96 -4.45
C GLY A 59 4.30 12.61 -4.56
N GLY A 60 3.89 11.83 -5.56
CA GLY A 60 2.50 11.40 -5.76
C GLY A 60 1.94 10.62 -4.57
N THR A 61 2.77 9.86 -3.84
CA THR A 61 2.33 9.20 -2.59
C THR A 61 1.86 10.20 -1.54
N ASN A 62 2.54 11.34 -1.38
CA ASN A 62 2.11 12.38 -0.44
C ASN A 62 0.83 13.06 -0.94
N SER A 63 0.74 13.35 -2.24
CA SER A 63 -0.49 13.90 -2.83
C SER A 63 -1.68 12.95 -2.65
N PHE A 64 -1.47 11.64 -2.75
CA PHE A 64 -2.50 10.63 -2.48
C PHE A 64 -2.94 10.65 -1.01
N LYS A 65 -1.98 10.63 -0.07
CA LYS A 65 -2.24 10.74 1.38
C LYS A 65 -3.04 11.98 1.73
N ASP A 66 -2.61 13.13 1.24
CA ASP A 66 -3.27 14.41 1.47
C ASP A 66 -4.69 14.42 0.90
N CYS A 67 -4.89 13.82 -0.28
CA CYS A 67 -6.21 13.69 -0.88
C CYS A 67 -7.14 12.81 -0.03
N CYS A 68 -6.68 11.63 0.44
CA CYS A 68 -7.49 10.80 1.34
C CYS A 68 -7.85 11.58 2.60
N GLY A 69 -6.89 12.28 3.21
CA GLY A 69 -7.09 13.06 4.43
C GLY A 69 -8.12 14.19 4.25
N ARG A 70 -8.08 14.91 3.11
CA ARG A 70 -9.08 15.93 2.76
C ARG A 70 -10.50 15.37 2.60
N GLN A 71 -10.61 14.10 2.24
CA GLN A 71 -11.88 13.38 2.13
C GLN A 71 -12.27 12.62 3.41
N SER A 72 -11.58 12.87 4.53
CA SER A 72 -11.80 12.20 5.82
C SER A 72 -11.51 10.69 5.82
N TYR A 73 -10.60 10.24 4.95
CA TYR A 73 -10.10 8.87 4.90
C TYR A 73 -8.63 8.78 5.33
N ALA A 74 -8.23 7.63 5.88
CA ALA A 74 -6.83 7.30 6.10
C ALA A 74 -6.20 6.75 4.81
N SER A 75 -4.89 6.93 4.62
CA SER A 75 -4.13 6.28 3.54
C SER A 75 -3.34 5.09 4.09
N ASP A 76 -3.21 4.02 3.30
CA ASP A 76 -2.35 2.87 3.64
C ASP A 76 -1.04 2.78 2.85
N CYS A 77 -0.81 3.73 1.95
CA CYS A 77 0.55 4.23 1.73
C CYS A 77 0.87 5.34 2.73
#